data_AF-X1HBA8-F1
#
_entry.id   AF-X1HBA8-F1
#
_cell.length_a   1.000
_cell.length_b   1.000
_cell.length_c   1.000
_cell.angle_alpha   90.00
_cell.angle_beta   90.00
_cell.angle_gamma   90.00
#
_symmetry.space_group_name_H-M   'P 1'
#
loop_
_entity.id
_entity.type
_entity.pdbx_description
1 polymer ?
#
loop_
_entity_poly.entity_id
_entity_poly.type
_entity_poly.pdbx_seq_one_letter_code
_entity_poly.pdbx_strand_id
1 'polypeptide(L)'
;MSEQTDYLKRISKLRDLDSLAGDYVWHGKKWKHAIKPLVYLLTGLTIAMRPNLIFEIGTGFLLSARSFLYGLEKIEKGELISCDPIKRFENFSHPQFIFINKPSYEVAKVWKQTIDILFIDGLHAYENVEQDYTLFSPFVRKDGLILFHDSRHSIHEYISLRIFGAKKQARFPSLIYL
;
A
#
# COMPACT_ATOMS: atom_id res chain seq x y z
N MET A 1 -11.09 24.10 -10.78
CA MET A 1 -9.84 23.32 -10.58
C MET A 1 -9.75 23.00 -9.10
N SER A 2 -9.93 21.73 -8.73
CA SER A 2 -10.17 21.32 -7.33
C SER A 2 -8.86 21.33 -6.52
N GLU A 3 -8.95 21.64 -5.23
CA GLU A 3 -7.83 21.61 -4.27
C GLU A 3 -7.10 20.25 -4.25
N GLN A 4 -7.79 19.17 -4.60
CA GLN A 4 -7.22 17.84 -4.78
C GLN A 4 -6.14 17.81 -5.88
N THR A 5 -6.33 18.57 -6.96
CA THR A 5 -5.32 18.75 -8.02
C THR A 5 -4.10 19.52 -7.52
N ASP A 6 -4.25 20.46 -6.58
CA ASP A 6 -3.12 21.23 -6.01
C ASP A 6 -2.30 20.39 -5.01
N TYR A 7 -2.98 19.59 -4.18
CA TYR A 7 -2.35 18.59 -3.33
C TYR A 7 -1.53 17.58 -4.16
N LEU A 8 -2.14 16.98 -5.19
CA LEU A 8 -1.48 16.02 -6.09
C LEU A 8 -0.27 16.62 -6.83
N LYS A 9 -0.33 17.92 -7.16
CA LYS A 9 0.81 18.66 -7.74
C LYS A 9 1.96 18.85 -6.75
N ARG A 10 1.69 19.13 -5.47
CA ARG A 10 2.73 19.31 -4.44
C ARG A 10 3.50 18.01 -4.18
N ILE A 11 2.81 16.88 -4.10
CA ILE A 11 3.42 15.55 -3.89
C ILE A 11 3.94 14.88 -5.17
N SER A 12 3.80 15.53 -6.33
CA SER A 12 4.29 14.99 -7.62
C SER A 12 5.80 14.77 -7.65
N LYS A 13 6.56 15.48 -6.80
CA LYS A 13 7.98 15.25 -6.58
C LYS A 13 8.14 14.75 -5.15
N LEU A 14 8.61 13.52 -4.96
CA LEU A 14 9.04 13.01 -3.66
C LEU A 14 10.18 13.94 -3.18
N ARG A 15 9.92 14.80 -2.20
CA ARG A 15 10.91 15.79 -1.70
C ARG A 15 11.20 15.62 -0.21
N ASP A 16 10.17 15.38 0.59
CA ASP A 16 10.28 15.05 2.01
C ASP A 16 9.03 14.28 2.49
N LEU A 17 9.13 13.61 3.64
CA LEU A 17 8.05 12.77 4.16
C LEU A 17 6.90 13.60 4.76
N ASP A 18 7.21 14.77 5.33
CA ASP A 18 6.21 15.65 5.96
C ASP A 18 5.27 16.29 4.93
N SER A 19 5.76 16.56 3.72
CA SER A 19 4.95 17.04 2.59
C SER A 19 4.05 15.95 2.03
N LEU A 20 4.50 14.70 2.01
CA LEU A 20 3.65 13.54 1.68
C LEU A 20 2.54 13.36 2.72
N ALA A 21 2.90 13.51 3.99
CA ALA A 21 2.01 13.40 5.13
C ALA A 21 1.22 14.69 5.44
N GLY A 22 1.31 15.69 4.56
CA GLY A 22 0.78 17.04 4.76
C GLY A 22 -0.75 17.13 4.72
N ASP A 23 -1.27 18.31 5.04
CA ASP A 23 -2.71 18.60 5.20
C ASP A 23 -3.56 18.11 4.00
N TYR A 24 -4.28 17.02 4.19
CA TYR A 24 -5.29 16.55 3.24
C TYR A 24 -6.62 17.26 3.51
N VAL A 25 -7.22 17.81 2.46
CA VAL A 25 -8.55 18.44 2.54
C VAL A 25 -9.52 17.64 1.69
N TRP A 26 -10.55 17.09 2.33
CA TRP A 26 -11.61 16.34 1.65
C TRP A 26 -12.96 16.93 2.04
N HIS A 27 -13.77 17.32 1.04
CA HIS A 27 -15.04 18.05 1.22
C HIS A 27 -14.94 19.27 2.15
N GLY A 28 -13.89 20.08 2.03
CA GLY A 28 -13.71 21.30 2.83
C GLY A 28 -13.34 21.06 4.30
N LYS A 29 -13.16 19.80 4.73
CA LYS A 29 -12.62 19.47 6.06
C LYS A 29 -11.12 19.19 5.96
N LYS A 30 -10.33 19.86 6.79
CA LYS A 30 -8.89 19.56 6.96
C LYS A 30 -8.71 18.32 7.83
N TRP A 31 -8.22 17.24 7.24
CA TRP A 31 -7.85 16.01 7.95
C TRP A 31 -6.38 16.09 8.33
N LYS A 32 -6.10 16.79 9.44
CA LYS A 32 -4.72 17.20 9.80
C LYS A 32 -3.86 16.06 10.37
N HIS A 33 -4.44 14.97 10.87
CA HIS A 33 -3.72 14.03 11.76
C HIS A 33 -3.87 12.53 11.41
N ALA A 34 -4.88 12.12 10.65
CA ALA A 34 -5.15 10.69 10.39
C ALA A 34 -4.21 10.06 9.34
N ILE A 35 -3.66 10.86 8.42
CA ILE A 35 -2.85 10.37 7.29
C ILE A 35 -1.39 10.17 7.67
N LYS A 36 -0.91 10.95 8.64
CA LYS A 36 0.48 10.91 9.12
C LYS A 36 0.91 9.50 9.56
N PRO A 37 0.18 8.80 10.44
CA PRO A 37 0.56 7.46 10.89
C PRO A 37 0.75 6.47 9.74
N LEU A 38 -0.17 6.43 8.77
CA LEU A 38 -0.09 5.55 7.60
C LEU A 38 1.20 5.81 6.80
N VAL A 39 1.48 7.08 6.49
CA VAL A 39 2.67 7.46 5.72
C VAL A 39 3.95 7.05 6.44
N TYR A 40 4.11 7.41 7.73
CA TYR A 40 5.30 7.05 8.50
C TYR A 40 5.44 5.54 8.67
N LEU A 41 4.33 4.82 8.86
CA LEU A 41 4.34 3.37 9.03
C LEU A 41 4.80 2.66 7.76
N LEU A 42 4.19 2.95 6.60
CA LEU A 42 4.56 2.30 5.34
C LEU A 42 6.00 2.62 4.94
N THR A 43 6.43 3.87 5.11
CA THR A 43 7.83 4.26 4.89
C THR A 43 8.77 3.54 5.86
N GLY A 44 8.46 3.54 7.16
CA GLY A 44 9.28 2.90 8.19
C GLY A 44 9.42 1.39 7.98
N LEU A 45 8.32 0.70 7.65
CA LEU A 45 8.32 -0.72 7.31
C LEU A 45 9.19 -1.00 6.08
N THR A 46 9.09 -0.17 5.05
CA THR A 46 9.92 -0.31 3.84
C THR A 46 11.40 -0.21 4.18
N ILE A 47 11.79 0.80 4.96
CA ILE A 47 13.18 1.00 5.37
C ILE A 47 13.67 -0.16 6.23
N ALA A 48 12.86 -0.60 7.20
CA ALA A 48 13.22 -1.67 8.12
C ALA A 48 13.35 -3.03 7.43
N MET A 49 12.43 -3.35 6.51
CA MET A 49 12.40 -4.65 5.83
C MET A 49 13.35 -4.74 4.63
N ARG A 50 13.75 -3.59 4.07
CA ARG A 50 14.58 -3.49 2.85
C ARG A 50 14.10 -4.41 1.71
N PRO A 51 12.82 -4.35 1.32
CA PRO A 51 12.22 -5.29 0.36
C PRO A 51 12.85 -5.17 -1.04
N ASN A 52 12.87 -6.27 -1.79
CA ASN A 52 13.14 -6.24 -3.23
C ASN A 52 11.85 -5.90 -4.00
N LEU A 53 10.71 -6.46 -3.59
CA LEU A 53 9.42 -6.22 -4.24
C LEU A 53 8.31 -5.95 -3.23
N ILE A 54 7.67 -4.79 -3.37
CA ILE A 54 6.39 -4.46 -2.75
C ILE A 54 5.31 -4.59 -3.82
N PHE A 55 4.26 -5.35 -3.53
CA PHE A 55 3.08 -5.43 -4.38
C PHE A 55 1.87 -4.79 -3.68
N GLU A 56 1.29 -3.79 -4.32
CA GLU A 56 0.10 -3.07 -3.84
C GLU A 56 -1.11 -3.35 -4.74
N ILE A 57 -2.23 -3.66 -4.09
CA ILE A 57 -3.54 -3.76 -4.74
C ILE A 57 -4.37 -2.57 -4.27
N GLY A 58 -4.85 -1.76 -5.21
CA GLY A 58 -5.54 -0.51 -4.92
C GLY A 58 -4.57 0.65 -4.75
N THR A 59 -4.25 1.32 -5.86
CA THR A 59 -3.29 2.44 -5.87
C THR A 59 -3.95 3.76 -5.48
N GLY A 60 -5.26 3.89 -5.71
CA GLY A 60 -6.01 5.09 -5.37
C GLY A 60 -5.35 6.36 -5.91
N PHE A 61 -5.09 7.32 -5.02
CA PHE A 61 -4.44 8.60 -5.34
C PHE A 61 -2.92 8.61 -5.05
N LEU A 62 -2.27 7.45 -5.03
CA LEU A 62 -0.83 7.24 -4.82
C LEU A 62 -0.31 7.57 -3.41
N LEU A 63 -1.14 7.61 -2.37
CA LEU A 63 -0.66 7.95 -1.02
C LEU A 63 0.24 6.86 -0.44
N SER A 64 -0.26 5.62 -0.38
CA SER A 64 0.48 4.42 0.02
C SER A 64 1.66 4.18 -0.92
N ALA A 65 1.42 4.22 -2.24
CA ALA A 65 2.45 4.08 -3.26
C ALA A 65 3.63 5.03 -3.03
N ARG A 66 3.37 6.34 -2.82
CA ARG A 66 4.45 7.31 -2.54
C ARG A 66 5.16 7.06 -1.22
N SER A 67 4.45 6.56 -0.21
CA SER A 67 5.04 6.22 1.09
C SER A 67 6.03 5.05 0.97
N PHE A 68 5.66 4.02 0.21
CA PHE A 68 6.54 2.91 -0.16
C PHE A 68 7.72 3.40 -0.99
N LEU A 69 7.47 4.16 -2.06
CA LEU A 69 8.51 4.68 -2.94
C LEU A 69 9.53 5.55 -2.19
N TYR A 70 9.08 6.42 -1.28
CA TYR A 70 10.00 7.20 -0.44
C TYR A 70 10.92 6.28 0.39
N GLY A 71 10.37 5.20 0.97
CA GLY A 71 11.17 4.21 1.68
C GLY A 71 12.16 3.47 0.77
N LEU A 72 11.73 3.08 -0.43
CA LEU A 72 12.55 2.40 -1.45
C LEU A 72 13.70 3.30 -1.94
N GLU A 73 13.47 4.60 -2.11
CA GLU A 73 14.50 5.59 -2.42
C GLU A 73 15.55 5.66 -1.31
N LYS A 74 15.13 5.69 -0.03
CA LYS A 74 16.06 5.76 1.12
C LYS A 74 16.95 4.54 1.28
N ILE A 75 16.47 3.37 0.86
CA ILE A 75 17.28 2.15 0.89
C ILE A 75 18.03 1.91 -0.43
N GLU A 76 17.81 2.77 -1.43
CA GLU A 76 18.38 2.73 -2.80
C GLU A 76 18.16 1.38 -3.50
N LYS A 77 17.03 0.73 -3.21
CA LYS A 77 16.77 -0.65 -3.63
C LYS A 77 15.29 -0.96 -3.71
N GLY A 78 14.97 -1.92 -4.58
CA GLY A 78 13.67 -2.54 -4.68
C GLY A 78 12.72 -1.78 -5.61
N GLU A 79 11.56 -2.36 -5.83
CA GLU A 79 10.51 -1.81 -6.67
C GLU A 79 9.13 -1.96 -6.02
N LEU A 80 8.25 -1.03 -6.38
CA LEU A 80 6.83 -1.09 -6.11
C LEU A 80 6.11 -1.41 -7.42
N ILE A 81 5.36 -2.51 -7.40
CA ILE A 81 4.36 -2.79 -8.42
C ILE A 81 3.00 -2.56 -7.80
N SER A 82 2.17 -1.74 -8.44
CA SER A 82 0.79 -1.55 -8.00
C SER A 82 -0.19 -1.91 -9.10
N CYS A 83 -1.34 -2.47 -8.74
CA CYS A 83 -2.47 -2.64 -9.65
C CYS A 83 -3.75 -1.96 -9.15
N ASP A 84 -4.47 -1.35 -10.08
CA ASP A 84 -5.79 -0.76 -9.85
C ASP A 84 -6.53 -0.74 -11.20
N PRO A 85 -7.79 -1.20 -11.29
CA PRO A 85 -8.57 -1.09 -12.52
C PRO A 85 -8.95 0.36 -12.86
N ILE A 86 -8.84 1.29 -11.90
CA ILE A 86 -9.20 2.70 -12.06
C ILE A 86 -7.99 3.57 -11.74
N LYS A 87 -7.34 4.08 -12.78
CA LYS A 87 -6.24 5.06 -12.65
C LYS A 87 -6.78 6.44 -12.22
N ARG A 88 -6.47 6.87 -10.98
CA ARG A 88 -6.93 8.15 -10.40
C ARG A 88 -5.85 9.24 -10.33
N PHE A 89 -4.73 9.05 -11.02
CA PHE A 89 -3.62 10.00 -11.03
C PHE A 89 -3.18 10.30 -12.46
N GLU A 90 -2.80 11.55 -12.69
CA GLU A 90 -2.27 12.03 -13.96
C GLU A 90 -0.74 12.19 -13.86
N ASN A 91 -0.02 11.80 -14.92
CA ASN A 91 1.40 12.11 -15.11
C ASN A 91 2.31 11.83 -13.91
N PHE A 92 2.23 10.62 -13.35
CA PHE A 92 3.18 10.14 -12.33
C PHE A 92 4.10 9.07 -12.93
N SER A 93 5.40 9.24 -12.74
CA SER A 93 6.44 8.29 -13.12
C SER A 93 7.51 8.30 -12.05
N HIS A 94 8.03 7.12 -11.74
CA HIS A 94 9.11 6.95 -10.78
C HIS A 94 9.92 5.71 -11.20
N PRO A 95 11.26 5.73 -11.14
CA PRO A 95 12.10 4.63 -11.64
C PRO A 95 11.85 3.29 -10.94
N GLN A 96 11.44 3.33 -9.67
CA GLN A 96 11.10 2.14 -8.86
C GLN A 96 9.59 1.83 -8.87
N PHE A 97 8.80 2.42 -9.76
CA PHE A 97 7.34 2.26 -9.79
C PHE A 97 6.84 1.67 -11.10
N ILE A 98 6.05 0.61 -11.00
CA ILE A 98 5.32 0.02 -12.11
C ILE A 98 3.84 0.02 -11.76
N PHE A 99 3.04 0.64 -12.62
CA PHE A 99 1.59 0.64 -12.49
C PHE A 99 0.94 -0.27 -13.54
N ILE A 100 0.12 -1.21 -13.08
CA ILE A 100 -0.66 -2.13 -13.91
C ILE A 100 -2.13 -1.72 -13.84
N ASN A 101 -2.66 -1.17 -14.93
CA ASN A 101 -4.06 -0.72 -15.00
C ASN A 101 -5.03 -1.90 -15.25
N LYS A 102 -5.10 -2.82 -14.28
CA LYS A 102 -5.92 -4.04 -14.31
C LYS A 102 -6.38 -4.39 -12.90
N PRO A 103 -7.51 -5.10 -12.76
CA PRO A 103 -7.88 -5.68 -11.48
C PRO A 103 -6.90 -6.78 -11.05
N SER A 104 -6.77 -6.96 -9.74
CA SER A 104 -5.86 -7.92 -9.10
C SER A 104 -6.02 -9.35 -9.62
N TYR A 105 -7.25 -9.83 -9.82
CA TYR A 105 -7.53 -11.18 -10.32
C TYR A 105 -7.03 -11.42 -11.75
N GLU A 106 -6.85 -10.38 -12.58
CA GLU A 106 -6.22 -10.53 -13.89
C GLU A 106 -4.70 -10.56 -13.78
N VAL A 107 -4.13 -9.73 -12.90
CA VAL A 107 -2.70 -9.70 -12.62
C VAL A 107 -2.23 -11.04 -12.06
N ALA A 108 -3.02 -11.65 -11.17
CA ALA A 108 -2.71 -12.93 -10.55
C ALA A 108 -2.50 -14.07 -11.55
N LYS A 109 -3.18 -14.05 -12.70
CA LYS A 109 -3.09 -15.11 -13.73
C LYS A 109 -1.69 -15.25 -14.32
N VAL A 110 -0.91 -14.18 -14.29
CA VAL A 110 0.43 -14.13 -14.88
C VAL A 110 1.52 -13.85 -13.85
N TRP A 111 1.15 -13.74 -12.58
CA TRP A 111 2.09 -13.40 -11.52
C TRP A 111 3.05 -14.55 -11.22
N LYS A 112 4.35 -14.25 -11.14
CA LYS A 112 5.41 -15.23 -10.86
C LYS A 112 6.47 -14.73 -9.88
N GLN A 113 6.35 -13.46 -9.44
CA GLN A 113 7.39 -12.80 -8.67
C GLN A 113 7.19 -13.06 -7.18
N THR A 114 8.29 -13.19 -6.44
CA THR A 114 8.25 -13.32 -4.98
C THR A 114 8.03 -11.96 -4.35
N ILE A 115 7.05 -11.85 -3.46
CA ILE A 115 6.64 -10.61 -2.80
C ILE A 115 7.27 -10.54 -1.40
N ASP A 116 7.93 -9.43 -1.08
CA ASP A 116 8.43 -9.16 0.27
C ASP A 116 7.36 -8.50 1.16
N ILE A 117 6.59 -7.58 0.57
CA ILE A 117 5.47 -6.89 1.22
C ILE A 117 4.28 -6.88 0.26
N LEU A 118 3.17 -7.46 0.70
CA LEU A 118 1.87 -7.39 0.02
C LEU A 118 0.98 -6.38 0.76
N PHE A 119 0.52 -5.35 0.07
CA PHE A 119 -0.42 -4.35 0.60
C PHE A 119 -1.75 -4.45 -0.13
N ILE A 120 -2.83 -4.78 0.60
CA ILE A 120 -4.17 -4.94 0.07
C ILE A 120 -5.02 -3.75 0.52
N ASP A 121 -5.33 -2.85 -0.41
CA ASP A 121 -6.16 -1.65 -0.25
C ASP A 121 -7.11 -1.47 -1.45
N GLY A 122 -7.62 -2.59 -1.97
CA GLY A 122 -8.54 -2.65 -3.09
C GLY A 122 -9.99 -2.38 -2.69
N LEU A 123 -10.91 -3.23 -3.16
CA LEU A 123 -12.29 -3.17 -2.73
C LEU A 123 -12.42 -3.71 -1.31
N HIS A 124 -13.04 -2.94 -0.41
CA HIS A 124 -13.13 -3.27 1.02
C HIS A 124 -14.27 -4.22 1.41
N ALA A 125 -14.87 -4.94 0.45
CA ALA A 125 -15.76 -6.04 0.77
C ALA A 125 -14.93 -7.28 1.17
N TYR A 126 -15.40 -8.04 2.16
CA TYR A 126 -14.68 -9.20 2.70
C TYR A 126 -14.26 -10.18 1.60
N GLU A 127 -15.17 -10.48 0.67
CA GLU A 127 -14.97 -11.44 -0.41
C GLU A 127 -13.87 -10.97 -1.39
N ASN A 128 -13.76 -9.65 -1.60
CA ASN A 128 -12.71 -9.08 -2.44
C ASN A 128 -11.34 -9.16 -1.76
N VAL A 129 -11.27 -8.79 -0.47
CA VAL A 129 -10.03 -8.89 0.32
C VAL A 129 -9.58 -10.33 0.46
N GLU A 130 -10.50 -11.26 0.70
CA GLU A 130 -10.20 -12.70 0.79
C GLU A 130 -9.70 -13.25 -0.56
N GLN A 131 -10.30 -12.82 -1.68
CA GLN A 131 -9.83 -13.17 -3.01
C GLN A 131 -8.41 -12.64 -3.25
N ASP A 132 -8.15 -11.37 -2.98
CA ASP A 132 -6.83 -10.76 -3.13
C ASP A 132 -5.77 -11.46 -2.28
N TYR A 133 -6.10 -11.73 -1.02
CA TYR A 133 -5.24 -12.51 -0.14
C TYR A 133 -4.96 -13.90 -0.71
N THR A 134 -6.00 -14.64 -1.09
CA THR A 134 -5.86 -16.02 -1.58
C THR A 134 -5.01 -16.10 -2.85
N LEU A 135 -5.17 -15.11 -3.75
CA LEU A 135 -4.43 -15.06 -5.00
C LEU A 135 -2.95 -14.71 -4.80
N PHE A 136 -2.62 -13.82 -3.85
CA PHE A 136 -1.27 -13.27 -3.73
C PHE A 136 -0.45 -13.77 -2.53
N SER A 137 -1.08 -14.23 -1.45
CA SER A 137 -0.37 -14.74 -0.27
C SER A 137 0.61 -15.89 -0.57
N PRO A 138 0.35 -16.82 -1.53
CA PRO A 138 1.32 -17.87 -1.86
C PRO A 138 2.63 -17.36 -2.47
N PHE A 139 2.64 -16.14 -3.02
CA PHE A 139 3.82 -15.51 -3.60
C PHE A 139 4.62 -14.70 -2.57
N VAL A 140 4.06 -14.48 -1.38
CA VAL A 140 4.76 -13.80 -0.30
C VAL A 140 5.82 -14.74 0.27
N ARG A 141 7.08 -14.27 0.32
CA ARG A 141 8.16 -15.10 0.83
C ARG A 141 7.93 -15.46 2.30
N LYS A 142 8.65 -16.48 2.75
CA LYS A 142 8.84 -16.73 4.18
C LYS A 142 9.35 -15.45 4.86
N ASP A 143 8.71 -15.11 5.99
CA ASP A 143 8.96 -13.89 6.78
C ASP A 143 8.70 -12.59 6.00
N GLY A 144 7.91 -12.66 4.92
CA GLY A 144 7.33 -11.50 4.24
C GLY A 144 6.11 -10.97 4.99
N LEU A 145 5.66 -9.78 4.60
CA LEU A 145 4.57 -9.08 5.27
C LEU A 145 3.33 -9.03 4.40
N ILE A 146 2.16 -9.23 5.01
CA ILE A 146 0.86 -8.95 4.37
C ILE A 146 0.15 -7.91 5.23
N LEU A 147 -0.23 -6.82 4.56
CA LEU A 147 -0.86 -5.66 5.14
C LEU A 147 -2.26 -5.50 4.54
N PHE A 148 -3.25 -5.21 5.37
CA PHE A 148 -4.60 -4.90 4.92
C PHE A 148 -4.97 -3.48 5.36
N HIS A 149 -5.43 -2.69 4.40
CA HIS A 149 -6.05 -1.40 4.70
C HIS A 149 -7.54 -1.60 5.06
N ASP A 150 -8.08 -0.72 5.90
CA ASP A 150 -9.50 -0.66 6.28
C ASP A 150 -10.14 -1.96 6.84
N SER A 151 -9.38 -2.77 7.58
CA SER A 151 -9.95 -3.89 8.34
C SER A 151 -10.71 -3.37 9.58
N ARG A 152 -12.00 -3.06 9.44
CA ARG A 152 -12.83 -2.60 10.56
C ARG A 152 -13.13 -3.74 11.54
N HIS A 153 -12.66 -3.59 12.77
CA HIS A 153 -13.43 -3.96 13.96
C HIS A 153 -13.87 -2.66 14.64
N SER A 154 -15.11 -2.62 15.13
CA SER A 154 -15.75 -1.48 15.78
C SER A 154 -14.85 -0.79 16.82
N ILE A 155 -14.12 0.27 16.43
CA ILE A 155 -14.21 1.64 16.98
C ILE A 155 -13.26 2.67 16.29
N HIS A 156 -12.25 2.29 15.49
CA HIS A 156 -11.40 3.22 14.70
C HIS A 156 -10.82 2.55 13.42
N GLU A 157 -10.48 3.34 12.40
CA GLU A 157 -9.79 2.90 11.17
C GLU A 157 -8.31 2.59 11.48
N TYR A 158 -7.90 1.33 11.34
CA TYR A 158 -6.53 0.86 11.60
C TYR A 158 -6.03 0.01 10.42
N ILE A 159 -4.72 0.02 10.18
CA ILE A 159 -4.06 -0.99 9.35
C ILE A 159 -3.95 -2.26 10.19
N SER A 160 -4.35 -3.40 9.64
CA SER A 160 -3.97 -4.67 10.26
C SER A 160 -2.68 -5.21 9.66
N LEU A 161 -1.71 -5.44 10.54
CA LEU A 161 -0.45 -6.09 10.22
C LEU A 161 -0.55 -7.58 10.55
N ARG A 162 -0.26 -8.44 9.57
CA ARG A 162 -0.02 -9.86 9.79
C ARG A 162 1.41 -10.23 9.37
N ILE A 163 2.23 -10.61 10.34
CA ILE A 163 3.58 -11.14 10.12
C ILE A 163 3.48 -12.67 10.06
N PHE A 164 3.82 -13.28 8.93
CA PHE A 164 3.83 -14.74 8.79
C PHE A 164 5.26 -15.29 8.97
N GLY A 165 5.53 -15.90 10.12
CA GLY A 165 6.70 -16.76 10.35
C GLY A 165 6.38 -18.23 10.02
N ALA A 166 7.30 -18.94 9.35
CA ALA A 166 7.03 -20.28 8.83
C ALA A 166 6.69 -21.33 9.91
N LYS A 167 5.40 -21.54 10.17
CA LYS A 167 4.80 -22.85 10.45
C LYS A 167 3.39 -22.93 9.84
N LYS A 168 3.20 -23.89 8.93
CA LYS A 168 1.88 -24.35 8.45
C LYS A 168 1.02 -24.74 9.67
N GLN A 169 -0.02 -23.97 10.01
CA GLN A 169 -1.40 -24.47 10.17
C GLN A 169 -2.37 -23.44 10.74
N ALA A 170 -3.58 -23.48 10.15
CA ALA A 170 -4.91 -23.36 10.76
C ALA A 170 -5.35 -21.99 11.32
N ARG A 171 -6.44 -21.49 10.73
CA ARG A 171 -7.41 -20.52 11.25
C ARG A 171 -6.82 -19.26 11.91
N PHE A 172 -6.77 -18.19 11.13
CA PHE A 172 -6.56 -16.79 11.53
C PHE A 172 -6.17 -16.56 13.01
N PRO A 173 -4.91 -16.75 13.43
CA PRO A 173 -4.47 -16.26 14.73
C PRO A 173 -4.08 -14.78 14.61
N SER A 174 -4.54 -13.99 15.59
CA SER A 174 -4.15 -12.63 16.01
C SER A 174 -3.66 -11.63 14.95
N LEU A 175 -4.54 -10.68 14.61
CA LEU A 175 -4.20 -9.38 14.00
C LEU A 175 -3.33 -8.57 14.98
N ILE A 176 -2.28 -7.92 14.48
CA ILE A 176 -1.70 -6.76 15.16
C ILE A 176 -2.40 -5.53 14.59
N TYR A 177 -3.16 -4.83 15.42
CA TYR A 177 -3.72 -3.52 15.10
C TYR A 177 -2.66 -2.46 15.45
N LEU A 178 -2.27 -1.63 14.47
CA LEU A 178 -1.50 -0.40 14.73
C LEU A 178 -2.37 0.82 14.41
#